data_AF-A0A0V8CXF9-F1
#
_entry.id   AF-A0A0V8CXF9-F1
#
_cell.length_a   1.000
_cell.length_b   1.000
_cell.length_c   1.000
_cell.angle_alpha   90.00
_cell.angle_beta   90.00
_cell.angle_gamma   90.00
#
_symmetry.space_group_name_H-M   'P 1'
#
loop_
_entity.id
_entity.type
_entity.pdbx_description
1 polymer ?
#
loop_
_entity_poly.entity_id
_entity_poly.type
_entity_poly.pdbx_seq_one_letter_code
_entity_poly.pdbx_strand_id
1 'polypeptide(L)'
;MCETKAHQAINNFINNGSTIAREKIVFDNFESLALSWFENYKLTVKENSIRSVKNYLKVYILPALGTYVLPKITPMLLQSIVNDWSKNANTSEITSGKREKGKGKNYKIMLNIIKRILDYGMQ
;
A
#
# COMPACT_ATOMS: atom_id res chain seq x y z
N MET A 1 -14.25 -44.84 -19.09
CA MET A 1 -15.21 -43.86 -18.51
C MET A 1 -14.54 -42.69 -17.76
N CYS A 2 -13.35 -42.85 -17.16
CA CYS A 2 -12.62 -41.74 -16.52
C CYS A 2 -11.92 -40.77 -17.49
N GLU A 3 -11.34 -41.26 -18.59
CA GLU A 3 -10.59 -40.42 -19.54
C GLU A 3 -11.45 -39.33 -20.19
N THR A 4 -12.71 -39.64 -20.49
CA THR A 4 -13.66 -38.71 -21.10
C THR A 4 -13.97 -37.52 -20.17
N LYS A 5 -14.03 -37.75 -18.85
CA LYS A 5 -14.25 -36.69 -17.85
C LYS A 5 -13.01 -35.80 -17.70
N ALA A 6 -11.82 -36.39 -17.75
CA ALA A 6 -10.57 -35.64 -17.71
C ALA A 6 -10.45 -34.70 -18.92
N HIS A 7 -10.75 -35.20 -20.12
CA HIS A 7 -10.74 -34.37 -21.34
C HIS A 7 -11.79 -33.25 -21.30
N GLN A 8 -13.00 -33.52 -20.78
CA GLN A 8 -14.00 -32.48 -20.58
C GLN A 8 -13.56 -31.41 -19.57
N ALA A 9 -12.91 -31.80 -18.47
CA ALA A 9 -12.39 -30.83 -17.49
C ALA A 9 -11.30 -29.94 -18.10
N ILE A 10 -10.39 -30.51 -18.90
CA ILE A 10 -9.35 -29.76 -19.62
C ILE A 10 -9.97 -28.81 -20.64
N ASN A 11 -10.91 -29.28 -21.45
CA ASN A 11 -11.58 -28.45 -22.44
C ASN A 11 -12.39 -27.32 -21.79
N ASN A 12 -13.08 -27.59 -20.69
CA ASN A 12 -13.79 -26.57 -19.92
C ASN A 12 -12.83 -25.53 -19.34
N PHE A 13 -11.67 -25.94 -18.83
CA PHE A 13 -10.66 -25.02 -18.34
C PHE A 13 -10.12 -24.11 -19.44
N ILE A 14 -9.80 -24.67 -20.61
CA ILE A 14 -9.30 -23.92 -21.77
C ILE A 14 -10.38 -22.96 -22.30
N ASN A 15 -11.61 -23.46 -22.47
CA ASN A 15 -12.74 -22.66 -22.97
C ASN A 15 -13.14 -21.53 -22.01
N ASN A 16 -12.93 -21.73 -20.70
CA ASN A 16 -13.17 -20.70 -19.67
C ASN A 16 -11.99 -19.73 -19.51
N GLY A 17 -11.12 -19.62 -20.52
CA GLY A 17 -10.04 -18.66 -20.58
C GLY A 17 -8.72 -19.13 -19.96
N SER A 18 -8.65 -20.38 -19.45
CA SER A 18 -7.51 -20.92 -18.71
C SER A 18 -7.08 -20.02 -17.53
N THR A 19 -5.96 -20.33 -16.87
CA THR A 19 -5.30 -19.36 -15.99
C THR A 19 -4.52 -18.38 -16.86
N ILE A 20 -5.15 -17.27 -17.23
CA ILE A 20 -4.41 -16.09 -17.69
C ILE A 20 -3.64 -15.56 -16.48
N ALA A 21 -2.31 -15.65 -16.51
CA ALA A 21 -1.50 -14.91 -15.57
C ALA A 21 -1.90 -13.44 -15.70
N ARG A 22 -2.45 -12.84 -14.64
CA ARG A 22 -2.84 -11.42 -14.65
C ARG A 22 -1.66 -10.63 -15.21
N GLU A 23 -1.96 -9.73 -16.15
CA GLU A 23 -0.96 -8.83 -16.70
C GLU A 23 -0.29 -8.13 -15.51
N LYS A 24 1.03 -8.31 -15.38
CA LYS A 24 1.78 -7.78 -14.26
C LYS A 24 1.78 -6.26 -14.38
N ILE A 25 0.95 -5.59 -13.60
CA ILE A 25 0.94 -4.13 -13.56
C ILE A 25 2.30 -3.68 -13.02
N VAL A 26 3.08 -3.03 -13.88
CA VAL A 26 4.38 -2.47 -13.50
C VAL A 26 4.17 -1.05 -12.99
N PHE A 27 4.65 -0.78 -11.78
CA PHE A 27 4.65 0.55 -11.20
C PHE A 27 6.08 1.09 -11.15
N ASP A 28 6.28 2.28 -11.71
CA ASP A 28 7.62 2.90 -11.80
C ASP A 28 8.19 3.28 -10.43
N ASN A 29 7.33 3.72 -9.51
CA ASN A 29 7.71 4.15 -8.17
C ASN A 29 6.59 3.88 -7.15
N PHE A 30 6.91 4.12 -5.88
CA PHE A 30 5.98 3.92 -4.78
C PHE A 30 4.74 4.80 -4.88
N GLU A 31 4.85 6.03 -5.40
CA GLU A 31 3.70 6.92 -5.56
C GLU A 31 2.67 6.33 -6.52
N SER A 32 3.10 5.88 -7.70
CA SER A 32 2.19 5.24 -8.67
C SER A 32 1.49 4.01 -8.07
N LEU A 33 2.23 3.17 -7.33
CA LEU A 33 1.67 2.02 -6.61
C LEU A 33 0.67 2.45 -5.53
N ALA A 34 1.02 3.44 -4.71
CA ALA A 34 0.21 3.93 -3.60
C ALA A 34 -1.09 4.58 -4.07
N LEU A 35 -1.06 5.34 -5.17
CA LEU A 35 -2.24 5.94 -5.76
C LEU A 35 -3.18 4.87 -6.32
N SER A 36 -2.65 3.89 -7.06
CA SER A 36 -3.45 2.77 -7.57
C SER A 36 -4.09 1.94 -6.44
N TRP A 37 -3.32 1.64 -5.39
CA TRP A 37 -3.85 1.00 -4.18
C TRP A 37 -4.94 1.84 -3.53
N PHE A 38 -4.74 3.15 -3.42
CA PHE A 38 -5.68 4.05 -2.75
C PHE A 38 -7.01 4.17 -3.51
N GLU A 39 -6.98 4.18 -4.86
CA GLU A 39 -8.19 4.14 -5.69
C GLU A 39 -9.04 2.91 -5.39
N ASN A 40 -8.42 1.73 -5.30
CA ASN A 40 -9.11 0.49 -4.93
C ASN A 40 -9.57 0.48 -3.46
N TYR A 41 -8.73 0.96 -2.55
CA TYR A 41 -9.03 1.03 -1.12
C TYR A 41 -10.35 1.80 -0.85
N LYS A 42 -10.56 2.93 -1.54
CA LYS A 42 -11.77 3.76 -1.40
C LYS A 42 -13.08 3.02 -1.64
N LEU A 43 -13.08 1.99 -2.48
CA LEU A 43 -14.28 1.22 -2.83
C LEU A 43 -14.75 0.31 -1.68
N THR A 44 -13.89 0.06 -0.69
CA THR A 44 -14.11 -0.97 0.35
C THR A 44 -14.27 -0.41 1.76
N VAL A 45 -14.13 0.91 1.95
CA VAL A 45 -14.12 1.53 3.28
C VAL A 45 -14.99 2.79 3.37
N LYS A 46 -15.36 3.15 4.60
CA LYS A 46 -16.14 4.36 4.91
C LYS A 46 -15.32 5.63 4.68
N GLU A 47 -16.02 6.73 4.40
CA GLU A 47 -15.43 8.04 4.09
C GLU A 47 -14.44 8.56 5.14
N ASN A 48 -14.71 8.36 6.43
CA ASN A 48 -13.80 8.76 7.51
C ASN A 48 -12.42 8.07 7.40
N SER A 49 -12.41 6.79 7.02
CA SER A 49 -11.18 6.02 6.81
C SER A 49 -10.45 6.51 5.56
N ILE A 50 -11.19 6.78 4.47
CA ILE A 50 -10.64 7.38 3.24
C ILE A 50 -9.93 8.69 3.56
N ARG A 51 -10.60 9.60 4.27
CA ARG A 51 -10.03 10.90 4.66
C ARG A 51 -8.76 10.74 5.49
N SER A 52 -8.78 9.84 6.45
CA SER A 52 -7.64 9.60 7.35
C SER A 52 -6.43 9.04 6.59
N VAL A 53 -6.64 8.00 5.77
CA VAL A 53 -5.57 7.39 4.95
C VAL A 53 -5.04 8.37 3.92
N LYS A 54 -5.91 9.13 3.24
CA LYS A 54 -5.49 10.20 2.30
C LYS A 54 -4.57 11.21 2.98
N ASN A 55 -4.89 11.60 4.21
CA ASN A 55 -4.06 12.53 4.96
C ASN A 55 -2.70 11.91 5.34
N TYR A 56 -2.65 10.63 5.73
CA TYR A 56 -1.36 9.95 5.98
C TYR A 56 -0.51 9.82 4.72
N LEU A 57 -1.12 9.48 3.58
CA LEU A 57 -0.45 9.45 2.29
C LEU A 57 0.18 10.80 1.95
N LYS A 58 -0.64 11.87 1.99
CA LYS A 58 -0.22 13.22 1.60
C LYS A 58 0.84 13.82 2.54
N VAL A 59 0.72 13.61 3.84
CA VAL A 59 1.53 14.34 4.84
C VAL A 59 2.80 13.60 5.22
N TYR A 60 2.79 12.26 5.20
CA TYR A 60 3.90 11.46 5.71
C TYR A 60 4.46 10.51 4.66
N ILE A 61 3.61 9.67 4.08
CA ILE A 61 4.09 8.50 3.32
C ILE A 61 4.65 8.92 1.96
N LEU A 62 3.91 9.69 1.16
CA LEU A 62 4.39 10.11 -0.17
C LEU A 62 5.62 11.02 -0.10
N PRO A 63 5.69 12.02 0.82
CA PRO A 63 6.92 12.80 0.98
C PRO A 63 8.15 11.96 1.35
N ALA A 64 7.98 10.84 2.07
CA ALA A 64 9.09 10.00 2.51
C ALA A 64 9.48 8.92 1.50
N LEU A 65 8.52 8.38 0.74
CA LEU A 65 8.71 7.18 -0.08
C LEU A 65 8.30 7.33 -1.55
N GLY A 66 7.53 8.34 -1.93
CA GLY A 66 6.85 8.41 -3.23
C GLY A 66 7.79 8.23 -4.43
N THR A 67 8.97 8.85 -4.37
CA THR A 67 9.97 8.82 -5.44
C THR A 67 10.81 7.54 -5.50
N TYR A 68 10.69 6.64 -4.51
CA TYR A 68 11.48 5.42 -4.49
C TYR A 68 10.93 4.41 -5.49
N VAL A 69 11.82 3.83 -6.30
CA VAL A 69 11.52 2.63 -7.08
C VAL A 69 11.34 1.44 -6.12
N LEU A 70 10.38 0.55 -6.41
CA LEU A 70 9.98 -0.51 -5.48
C LEU A 70 11.14 -1.40 -4.99
N PRO A 71 12.10 -1.83 -5.84
CA PRO A 71 13.21 -2.67 -5.40
C PRO A 71 14.17 -2.01 -4.40
N LYS A 72 14.12 -0.68 -4.25
CA LYS A 72 14.96 0.07 -3.31
C LYS A 72 14.31 0.26 -1.95
N ILE A 73 13.05 -0.15 -1.78
CA ILE A 73 12.34 -0.05 -0.51
C ILE A 73 12.71 -1.24 0.36
N THR A 74 13.66 -1.03 1.27
CA THR A 74 14.15 -2.06 2.18
C THR A 74 13.55 -1.94 3.57
N PRO A 75 13.53 -3.03 4.37
CA PRO A 75 13.11 -2.95 5.78
C PRO A 75 13.91 -1.93 6.60
N MET A 76 15.21 -1.80 6.32
CA MET A 76 16.08 -0.82 6.99
C MET A 76 15.66 0.62 6.66
N LEU A 77 15.35 0.91 5.40
CA LEU A 77 14.84 2.22 4.99
C LEU A 77 13.53 2.55 5.72
N LEU A 78 12.57 1.61 5.72
CA LEU A 78 11.29 1.80 6.42
C LEU A 78 11.48 2.03 7.92
N GLN A 79 12.39 1.30 8.56
CA GLN A 79 12.70 1.50 9.97
C GLN A 79 13.29 2.90 10.23
N SER A 80 14.18 3.38 9.35
CA SER A 80 14.74 4.73 9.45
C SER A 80 13.64 5.79 9.37
N ILE A 81 12.76 5.69 8.38
CA ILE A 81 11.64 6.64 8.19
C ILE A 81 10.72 6.66 9.41
N VAL A 82 10.37 5.49 9.97
CA VAL A 82 9.54 5.39 11.17
C VAL A 82 10.24 6.00 12.39
N ASN A 83 11.55 5.78 12.52
CA ASN A 83 12.34 6.38 13.59
C ASN A 83 12.35 7.90 13.48
N ASP A 84 12.46 8.45 12.28
CA ASP A 84 12.44 9.90 12.05
C ASP A 84 11.08 10.51 12.38
N TRP A 85 9.98 9.86 12.00
CA TRP A 85 8.64 10.27 12.44
C TRP A 85 8.47 10.21 13.95
N SER A 86 9.03 9.17 14.60
CA SER A 86 8.99 9.03 16.06
C SER A 86 9.75 10.15 16.76
N LYS A 87 10.98 10.45 16.31
CA LYS A 87 11.79 11.57 16.82
C LYS A 87 11.05 12.88 16.67
N ASN A 88 10.56 13.18 15.46
CA ASN A 88 9.83 14.42 15.16
C ASN A 88 8.58 14.60 16.04
N ALA A 89 7.83 13.52 16.30
CA ALA A 89 6.64 13.58 17.14
C ALA A 89 6.93 13.67 18.65
N ASN A 90 8.13 13.25 19.08
CA ASN A 90 8.57 13.31 20.47
C ASN A 90 9.23 14.64 20.81
N THR A 91 9.86 15.31 19.84
CA THR A 91 10.49 16.63 20.02
C THR A 91 9.56 17.79 19.65
N SER A 92 8.39 17.52 19.05
CA SER A 92 7.43 18.55 18.69
C SER A 92 6.82 19.24 19.91
N GLU A 93 6.80 20.57 19.88
CA GLU A 93 6.01 21.37 20.80
C GLU A 93 4.52 21.05 20.69
N ILE A 94 3.84 21.12 21.84
CA ILE A 94 2.39 20.94 21.92
C ILE A 94 1.78 22.32 22.12
N THR A 95 1.08 22.81 21.10
CA THR A 95 0.35 24.08 21.16
C THR A 95 -1.15 23.79 21.22
N SER A 96 -1.83 24.38 22.21
CA SER A 96 -3.29 24.18 22.42
C SER A 96 -3.68 22.68 22.49
N GLY A 97 -2.85 21.87 23.17
CA GLY A 97 -3.08 20.43 23.34
C GLY A 97 -2.87 19.59 22.08
N LYS A 98 -2.40 20.17 20.97
CA LYS A 98 -2.19 19.48 19.70
C LYS A 98 -0.77 19.64 19.20
N ARG A 99 -0.30 18.64 18.47
CA ARG A 99 0.95 18.72 17.70
C ARG A 99 0.64 19.32 16.34
N GLU A 100 1.64 20.00 15.77
CA GLU A 100 1.56 20.49 14.41
C GLU A 100 1.34 19.34 13.41
N LYS A 101 0.77 19.70 12.26
CA LYS A 101 0.57 18.77 11.15
C LYS A 101 1.94 18.22 10.71
N GLY A 102 2.03 16.91 10.54
CA GLY A 102 3.31 16.25 10.22
C GLY A 102 4.12 15.79 11.43
N LYS A 103 3.66 16.08 12.66
CA LYS A 103 4.37 15.70 13.91
C LYS A 103 3.55 14.72 14.79
N GLY A 104 2.65 13.94 14.20
CA GLY A 104 1.77 13.02 14.92
C GLY A 104 2.43 11.67 15.27
N LYS A 105 1.93 11.01 16.32
CA LYS A 105 2.46 9.71 16.81
C LYS A 105 1.87 8.47 16.11
N ASN A 106 1.18 8.64 14.98
CA ASN A 106 0.47 7.56 14.29
C ASN A 106 1.37 6.73 13.36
N TYR A 107 2.69 6.71 13.59
CA TYR A 107 3.67 6.03 12.74
C TYR A 107 3.41 4.52 12.58
N LYS A 108 2.87 3.84 13.60
CA LYS A 108 2.45 2.42 13.47
C LYS A 108 1.34 2.24 12.42
N ILE A 109 0.38 3.15 12.37
CA ILE A 109 -0.71 3.13 11.38
C ILE A 109 -0.13 3.42 9.99
N MET A 110 0.78 4.40 9.88
CA MET A 110 1.44 4.74 8.62
C MET A 110 2.25 3.56 8.07
N LEU A 111 3.02 2.87 8.92
CA LEU A 111 3.75 1.66 8.53
C LEU A 111 2.82 0.54 8.05
N ASN A 112 1.68 0.35 8.72
CA ASN A 112 0.69 -0.64 8.29
C ASN A 112 0.08 -0.29 6.92
N ILE A 113 -0.13 1.00 6.63
CA ILE A 113 -0.59 1.43 5.30
C ILE A 113 0.49 1.12 4.25
N ILE A 114 1.75 1.43 4.52
CA ILE A 114 2.87 1.11 3.60
C ILE A 114 2.92 -0.39 3.31
N LYS A 115 2.81 -1.24 4.33
CA LYS A 115 2.77 -2.71 4.15
C LYS A 115 1.65 -3.13 3.21
N ARG A 116 0.43 -2.63 3.42
CA ARG A 116 -0.73 -2.95 2.57
C ARG A 116 -0.55 -2.49 1.11
N ILE A 117 0.14 -1.36 0.90
CA ILE A 117 0.46 -0.87 -0.44
C ILE A 117 1.48 -1.78 -1.13
N LEU A 118 2.54 -2.19 -0.42
CA LEU A 118 3.54 -3.13 -0.95
C LEU A 118 2.94 -4.50 -1.24
N ASP A 119 2.09 -5.01 -0.34
CA ASP A 119 1.37 -6.28 -0.52
C ASP A 119 0.46 -6.24 -1.76
N TYR A 120 -0.17 -5.11 -2.03
CA TYR A 120 -0.98 -4.91 -3.24
C TYR A 120 -0.15 -4.97 -4.53
N GLY A 121 1.09 -4.47 -4.50
CA GLY A 121 2.00 -4.53 -5.65
C GLY A 121 2.61 -5.91 -5.91
N MET A 122 2.46 -6.87 -4.99
CA MET A 122 2.92 -8.25 -5.13
C MET A 122 1.84 -9.22 -5.65
N GLN A 123 0.60 -8.74 -5.83
CA GLN A 123 -0.57 -9.54 -6.27
C GLN A 123 -0.62 -9.77 -7.78
#